data_AF-A0A921EM91-F1
#
_entry.id   AF-A0A921EM91-F1
#
_cell.length_a   1.000
_cell.length_b   1.000
_cell.length_c   1.000
_cell.angle_alpha   90.00
_cell.angle_beta   90.00
_cell.angle_gamma   90.00
#
_symmetry.space_group_name_H-M   'P 1'
#
loop_
_entity.id
_entity.type
_entity.pdbx_description
1 polymer ?
#
loop_
_entity_poly.entity_id
_entity_poly.type
_entity_poly.pdbx_seq_one_letter_code
_entity_poly.pdbx_strand_id
1 'polypeptide(L)'
;MSFPKNFLWGGATAANQIEGAYDVDGKGLSVTDIMTAGNLDHPRMLTYKLDDKMQKIPSVPGAGLPKGAVGAIDPNEYYPNHVAIDFYHHYEEDIKMFAEMGFKNFRLSIAWTRIFPNGDDKEPNQKGLDFYRRVFEECKKYGIEPLVTISHYEDPLHLSEKYNDWQDRGMIDCYVRYATTLFKEYKGLVKYWLTFNEINTAVMFLDMFGGNGTDEDYQHAYQKLHYQFVASARSVKAAHEIDPNYVIGNMICGIVDYPLTPDPKDILLNFHSWEKNIFYCGDVQCKGKYPTFAKRLWDEHNVHLDITDQDKQDLLEGKVDMYTFSYYMSNVVTTHEVKDKVGGNFAAGAKNPYLKYSEWGWATDPDGLQYYLELMYDRYDIPMMVVENGLGAVDEISEDGKIHDDYRIDYLRMHIKAMERAINDGVDLIGYTTWGCIDLVSAGTGQMSKRYGFIYVDRDDNGKGTLERMPKDSFYWYKKVIESNGKDLD
;
A
#
# COMPACT_ATOMS: atom_id res chain seq x y z
N MET A 1 -9.41 -25.40 -12.51
CA MET A 1 -9.93 -24.44 -13.49
C MET A 1 -8.90 -23.33 -13.64
N SER A 2 -8.81 -22.72 -14.82
CA SER A 2 -7.87 -21.61 -15.07
C SER A 2 -8.46 -20.28 -14.57
N PHE A 3 -7.61 -19.27 -14.38
CA PHE A 3 -8.03 -17.88 -14.15
C PHE A 3 -9.16 -17.43 -15.11
N PRO A 4 -10.06 -16.53 -14.67
CA PRO A 4 -11.06 -15.91 -15.54
C PRO A 4 -10.44 -15.36 -16.83
N LYS A 5 -11.18 -15.37 -17.95
CA LYS A 5 -10.65 -14.92 -19.26
C LYS A 5 -10.22 -13.45 -19.27
N ASN A 6 -10.87 -12.67 -18.42
CA ASN A 6 -10.74 -11.22 -18.27
C ASN A 6 -10.10 -10.88 -16.92
N PHE A 7 -9.27 -11.78 -16.39
CA PHE A 7 -8.49 -11.55 -15.18
C PHE A 7 -7.51 -10.39 -15.38
N LEU A 8 -7.51 -9.45 -14.43
CA LEU A 8 -6.76 -8.20 -14.49
C LEU A 8 -5.31 -8.43 -14.02
N TRP A 9 -4.49 -9.04 -14.87
CA TRP A 9 -3.06 -9.14 -14.65
C TRP A 9 -2.36 -7.78 -14.77
N GLY A 10 -1.44 -7.49 -13.87
CA GLY A 10 -0.72 -6.22 -13.92
C GLY A 10 0.43 -6.10 -12.95
N GLY A 11 0.78 -4.84 -12.66
CA GLY A 11 1.79 -4.43 -11.71
C GLY A 11 1.35 -3.17 -10.96
N ALA A 12 1.93 -2.94 -9.79
CA ALA A 12 1.57 -1.91 -8.85
C ALA A 12 2.78 -1.07 -8.42
N THR A 13 2.56 0.23 -8.26
CA THR A 13 3.52 1.20 -7.74
C THR A 13 2.82 2.24 -6.86
N ALA A 14 3.58 3.18 -6.30
CA ALA A 14 3.09 4.39 -5.64
C ALA A 14 3.86 5.61 -6.13
N ALA A 15 3.18 6.74 -6.27
CA ALA A 15 3.70 7.97 -6.86
C ALA A 15 4.99 8.43 -6.17
N ASN A 16 4.96 8.59 -4.85
CA ASN A 16 6.11 8.94 -4.03
C ASN A 16 7.33 7.99 -4.18
N GLN A 17 7.15 6.75 -4.64
CA GLN A 17 8.22 5.77 -4.77
C GLN A 17 8.81 5.68 -6.18
N ILE A 18 8.11 6.19 -7.20
CA ILE A 18 8.58 6.12 -8.60
C ILE A 18 8.70 7.48 -9.29
N GLU A 19 7.83 8.44 -9.02
CA GLU A 19 7.69 9.63 -9.85
C GLU A 19 8.91 10.55 -9.79
N GLY A 20 9.41 10.84 -8.59
CA GLY A 20 10.42 11.87 -8.40
C GLY A 20 9.85 13.27 -8.68
N ALA A 21 10.69 14.17 -9.19
CA ALA A 21 10.31 15.53 -9.56
C ALA A 21 9.47 16.22 -8.47
N TYR A 22 9.96 16.13 -7.22
CA TYR A 22 9.16 16.42 -6.02
C TYR A 22 8.72 17.87 -5.87
N ASP A 23 9.43 18.80 -6.53
CA ASP A 23 9.22 20.25 -6.51
C ASP A 23 8.88 20.84 -7.89
N VAL A 24 8.57 19.98 -8.86
CA VAL A 24 8.23 20.38 -10.24
C VAL A 24 6.74 20.64 -10.39
N ASP A 25 6.40 21.59 -11.26
CA ASP A 25 5.03 21.90 -11.68
C ASP A 25 4.05 22.22 -10.54
N GLY A 26 4.57 22.81 -9.46
CA GLY A 26 3.78 23.30 -8.34
C GLY A 26 3.38 22.20 -7.35
N LYS A 27 3.99 21.01 -7.42
CA LYS A 27 3.82 19.98 -6.39
C LYS A 27 4.26 20.52 -5.02
N GLY A 28 3.43 20.30 -4.00
CA GLY A 28 3.76 20.59 -2.60
C GLY A 28 4.63 19.52 -1.95
N LEU A 29 5.13 19.79 -0.75
CA LEU A 29 5.84 18.77 0.03
C LEU A 29 4.84 17.77 0.61
N SER A 30 5.14 16.49 0.47
CA SER A 30 4.47 15.40 1.18
C SER A 30 5.24 15.03 2.44
N VAL A 31 4.61 14.26 3.33
CA VAL A 31 5.32 13.66 4.48
C VAL A 31 6.53 12.83 4.04
N THR A 32 6.48 12.16 2.87
CA THR A 32 7.62 11.38 2.36
C THR A 32 8.78 12.23 1.84
N ASP A 33 8.53 13.49 1.47
CA ASP A 33 9.58 14.39 0.97
C ASP A 33 10.52 14.88 2.08
N ILE A 34 10.14 14.69 3.35
CA ILE A 34 11.00 14.98 4.51
C ILE A 34 11.55 13.71 5.16
N MET A 35 11.43 12.56 4.48
CA MET A 35 11.85 11.26 5.01
C MET A 35 13.18 10.80 4.39
N THR A 36 14.24 10.72 5.20
CA THR A 36 15.57 10.29 4.74
C THR A 36 15.58 8.82 4.32
N ALA A 37 16.61 8.40 3.57
CA ALA A 37 16.92 6.98 3.42
C ALA A 37 17.28 6.33 4.76
N GLY A 38 17.01 5.03 4.89
CA GLY A 38 17.40 4.16 5.99
C GLY A 38 18.02 2.87 5.45
N ASN A 39 18.10 1.84 6.28
CA ASN A 39 18.57 0.49 5.92
C ASN A 39 18.02 -0.55 6.91
N LEU A 40 18.54 -1.78 6.86
CA LEU A 40 18.14 -2.86 7.78
C LEU A 40 18.42 -2.55 9.25
N ASP A 41 19.45 -1.75 9.54
CA ASP A 41 19.90 -1.45 10.89
C ASP A 41 19.41 -0.08 11.40
N HIS A 42 19.04 0.82 10.49
CA HIS A 42 18.67 2.20 10.80
C HIS A 42 17.34 2.56 10.14
N PRO A 43 16.34 3.02 10.92
CA PRO A 43 15.05 3.41 10.35
C PRO A 43 15.21 4.64 9.47
N ARG A 44 14.24 4.83 8.57
CA ARG A 44 14.06 6.13 7.91
C ARG A 44 13.72 7.17 8.96
N MET A 45 14.12 8.42 8.73
CA MET A 45 13.90 9.50 9.68
C MET A 45 13.08 10.62 9.04
N LEU A 46 12.06 11.11 9.74
CA LEU A 46 11.39 12.37 9.40
C LEU A 46 12.22 13.54 9.90
N THR A 47 12.55 14.47 9.00
CA THR A 47 13.30 15.69 9.33
C THR A 47 12.35 16.86 9.56
N TYR A 48 12.55 17.59 10.66
CA TYR A 48 11.72 18.71 11.04
C TYR A 48 12.49 19.77 11.81
N LYS A 49 11.89 20.94 11.98
CA LYS A 49 12.33 22.01 12.88
C LYS A 49 11.38 22.12 14.07
N LEU A 50 11.95 22.21 15.25
CA LEU A 50 11.24 22.55 16.49
C LEU A 50 12.10 23.54 17.26
N ASP A 51 11.52 24.68 17.64
CA ASP A 51 12.24 25.83 18.22
C ASP A 51 13.46 26.26 17.38
N ASP A 52 13.27 26.39 16.06
CA ASP A 52 14.29 26.73 15.05
C ASP A 52 15.48 25.76 14.94
N LYS A 53 15.44 24.62 15.63
CA LYS A 53 16.48 23.59 15.57
C LYS A 53 16.06 22.45 14.67
N MET A 54 16.95 22.08 13.73
CA MET A 54 16.77 20.89 12.90
C MET A 54 16.89 19.64 13.77
N GLN A 55 15.92 18.75 13.66
CA GLN A 55 15.80 17.50 14.42
C GLN A 55 15.26 16.39 13.51
N LYS A 56 15.37 15.16 14.01
CA LYS A 56 14.89 13.97 13.31
C LYS A 56 14.20 13.02 14.28
N ILE A 57 13.17 12.33 13.81
CA ILE A 57 12.48 11.25 14.54
C ILE A 57 12.32 10.04 13.61
N PRO A 58 12.39 8.79 14.11
CA PRO A 58 12.10 7.62 13.28
C PRO A 58 10.73 7.76 12.62
N SER A 59 10.68 7.49 11.32
CA SER A 59 9.42 7.40 10.58
C SER A 59 8.79 6.05 10.89
N VAL A 60 7.63 6.09 11.54
CA VAL A 60 6.82 4.90 11.81
C VAL A 60 5.47 5.12 11.12
N PRO A 61 4.95 4.15 10.34
CA PRO A 61 3.62 4.29 9.75
C PRO A 61 2.58 4.62 10.81
N GLY A 62 1.80 5.67 10.56
CA GLY A 62 0.79 6.19 11.50
C GLY A 62 1.30 7.27 12.47
N ALA A 63 2.61 7.48 12.61
CA ALA A 63 3.16 8.56 13.44
C ALA A 63 3.24 9.90 12.68
N GLY A 64 2.77 10.96 13.31
CA GLY A 64 2.91 12.34 12.81
C GLY A 64 4.19 13.01 13.27
N LEU A 65 4.40 14.25 12.84
CA LEU A 65 5.43 15.11 13.42
C LEU A 65 5.10 15.48 14.87
N PRO A 66 6.12 15.74 15.73
CA PRO A 66 5.87 16.25 17.07
C PRO A 66 5.02 17.53 17.03
N LYS A 67 4.15 17.72 18.03
CA LYS A 67 3.30 18.90 18.10
C LYS A 67 4.11 20.19 18.04
N GLY A 68 3.78 21.06 17.09
CA GLY A 68 4.47 22.35 16.86
C GLY A 68 5.74 22.26 16.02
N ALA A 69 6.13 21.06 15.58
CA ALA A 69 7.19 20.90 14.59
C ALA A 69 6.72 21.32 13.19
N VAL A 70 7.66 21.80 12.39
CA VAL A 70 7.49 22.10 10.97
C VAL A 70 8.43 21.20 10.19
N GLY A 71 7.92 20.39 9.27
CA GLY A 71 8.71 19.52 8.43
C GLY A 71 9.74 20.30 7.63
N ALA A 72 10.91 19.69 7.41
CA ALA A 72 12.02 20.38 6.78
C ALA A 72 12.88 19.44 5.94
N ILE A 73 13.49 20.03 4.91
CA ILE A 73 14.55 19.41 4.12
C ILE A 73 15.89 19.93 4.65
N ASP A 74 16.74 19.03 5.13
CA ASP A 74 18.13 19.34 5.45
C ASP A 74 18.98 19.16 4.19
N PRO A 75 19.64 20.22 3.67
CA PRO A 75 20.43 20.13 2.45
C PRO A 75 21.65 19.20 2.55
N ASN A 76 22.01 18.74 3.75
CA ASN A 76 23.10 17.79 3.98
C ASN A 76 22.64 16.33 4.00
N GLU A 77 21.35 16.08 3.80
CA GLU A 77 20.74 14.76 3.91
C GLU A 77 20.23 14.25 2.56
N TYR A 78 20.08 12.93 2.45
CA TYR A 78 19.59 12.28 1.24
C TYR A 78 18.13 11.84 1.39
N TYR A 79 17.29 12.33 0.48
CA TYR A 79 15.86 12.04 0.40
C TYR A 79 15.58 11.27 -0.90
N PRO A 80 15.50 9.93 -0.86
CA PRO A 80 15.47 9.11 -2.07
C PRO A 80 14.24 9.36 -2.94
N ASN A 81 13.11 9.73 -2.32
CA ASN A 81 11.84 10.01 -2.99
C ASN A 81 11.87 11.27 -3.88
N HIS A 82 12.82 12.20 -3.66
CA HIS A 82 12.88 13.46 -4.41
C HIS A 82 13.09 13.26 -5.91
N VAL A 83 13.86 12.23 -6.26
CA VAL A 83 14.11 11.83 -7.65
C VAL A 83 13.54 10.45 -7.95
N ALA A 84 13.46 9.55 -6.97
CA ALA A 84 12.95 8.18 -7.12
C ALA A 84 13.56 7.47 -8.35
N ILE A 85 12.76 7.06 -9.33
CA ILE A 85 13.25 6.56 -10.62
C ILE A 85 12.91 7.49 -11.79
N ASP A 86 12.46 8.71 -11.48
CA ASP A 86 12.07 9.73 -12.44
C ASP A 86 10.98 9.28 -13.42
N PHE A 87 10.02 8.47 -12.95
CA PHE A 87 8.85 8.08 -13.75
C PHE A 87 8.07 9.30 -14.23
N TYR A 88 8.15 10.45 -13.55
CA TYR A 88 7.52 11.70 -13.99
C TYR A 88 7.92 12.09 -15.43
N HIS A 89 9.17 11.84 -15.81
CA HIS A 89 9.67 12.13 -17.16
C HIS A 89 9.75 10.89 -18.07
N HIS A 90 9.73 9.67 -17.49
CA HIS A 90 9.92 8.40 -18.20
C HIS A 90 8.66 7.53 -18.33
N TYR A 91 7.48 8.04 -17.95
CA TYR A 91 6.26 7.23 -17.90
C TYR A 91 5.88 6.63 -19.27
N GLU A 92 6.19 7.29 -20.39
CA GLU A 92 5.85 6.77 -21.72
C GLU A 92 6.66 5.51 -22.04
N GLU A 93 7.97 5.52 -21.78
CA GLU A 93 8.83 4.37 -21.95
C GLU A 93 8.47 3.25 -20.97
N ASP A 94 8.23 3.59 -19.71
CA ASP A 94 7.90 2.63 -18.65
C ASP A 94 6.57 1.92 -18.93
N ILE A 95 5.52 2.67 -19.31
CA ILE A 95 4.20 2.10 -19.68
C ILE A 95 4.30 1.25 -20.94
N LYS A 96 5.13 1.62 -21.90
CA LYS A 96 5.39 0.77 -23.07
C LYS A 96 5.99 -0.58 -22.66
N MET A 97 6.93 -0.60 -21.72
CA MET A 97 7.48 -1.87 -21.19
C MET A 97 6.41 -2.70 -20.46
N PHE A 98 5.47 -2.07 -19.73
CA PHE A 98 4.32 -2.77 -19.15
C PHE A 98 3.41 -3.40 -20.22
N ALA A 99 3.18 -2.68 -21.33
CA ALA A 99 2.44 -3.18 -22.47
C ALA A 99 3.17 -4.34 -23.17
N GLU A 100 4.50 -4.32 -23.24
CA GLU A 100 5.32 -5.40 -23.80
C GLU A 100 5.21 -6.70 -22.99
N MET A 101 5.01 -6.61 -21.66
CA MET A 101 4.63 -7.76 -20.81
C MET A 101 3.16 -8.17 -20.97
N GLY A 102 2.33 -7.33 -21.58
CA GLY A 102 0.92 -7.64 -21.84
C GLY A 102 -0.05 -7.26 -20.72
N PHE A 103 0.35 -6.35 -19.81
CA PHE A 103 -0.47 -5.89 -18.68
C PHE A 103 -1.91 -5.57 -19.12
N LYS A 104 -2.86 -5.95 -18.26
CA LYS A 104 -4.28 -5.58 -18.37
C LYS A 104 -4.65 -4.50 -17.38
N ASN A 105 -3.91 -4.41 -16.28
CA ASN A 105 -4.08 -3.39 -15.26
C ASN A 105 -2.73 -2.78 -14.84
N PHE A 106 -2.73 -1.50 -14.51
CA PHE A 106 -1.59 -0.85 -13.87
C PHE A 106 -2.08 -0.09 -12.64
N ARG A 107 -1.62 -0.51 -11.47
CA ARG A 107 -1.94 0.15 -10.21
C ARG A 107 -0.90 1.21 -9.89
N LEU A 108 -1.37 2.40 -9.55
CA LEU A 108 -0.56 3.53 -9.13
C LEU A 108 -1.33 4.39 -8.12
N SER A 109 -0.66 5.32 -7.43
CA SER A 109 -1.33 6.39 -6.71
C SER A 109 -1.29 7.70 -7.50
N ILE A 110 -2.22 8.59 -7.16
CA ILE A 110 -2.10 10.00 -7.52
C ILE A 110 -1.52 10.70 -6.29
N ALA A 111 -0.42 11.44 -6.48
CA ALA A 111 0.17 12.24 -5.43
C ALA A 111 -0.76 13.39 -5.08
N TRP A 112 -1.33 13.36 -3.87
CA TRP A 112 -2.24 14.41 -3.38
C TRP A 112 -1.60 15.79 -3.51
N THR A 113 -0.31 15.90 -3.18
CA THR A 113 0.48 17.13 -3.28
C THR A 113 0.68 17.66 -4.70
N ARG A 114 0.45 16.87 -5.75
CA ARG A 114 0.41 17.40 -7.12
C ARG A 114 -0.91 18.07 -7.45
N ILE A 115 -2.01 17.63 -6.82
CA ILE A 115 -3.36 18.11 -7.12
C ILE A 115 -3.77 19.23 -6.17
N PHE A 116 -3.56 19.05 -4.87
CA PHE A 116 -3.73 20.08 -3.84
C PHE A 116 -2.40 20.19 -3.07
N PRO A 117 -1.49 21.09 -3.48
CA PRO A 117 -0.15 21.21 -2.88
C PRO A 117 -0.13 21.37 -1.36
N ASN A 118 -1.07 22.16 -0.81
CA ASN A 118 -1.26 22.30 0.62
C ASN A 118 -2.40 21.40 1.13
N GLY A 119 -3.14 20.74 0.25
CA GLY A 119 -4.24 19.84 0.58
C GLY A 119 -5.56 20.54 0.90
N ASP A 120 -5.52 21.78 1.41
CA ASP A 120 -6.69 22.62 1.66
C ASP A 120 -6.85 23.78 0.66
N ASP A 121 -6.09 23.74 -0.45
CA ASP A 121 -6.19 24.74 -1.52
C ASP A 121 -7.62 24.83 -2.07
N LYS A 122 -8.00 26.04 -2.51
CA LYS A 122 -9.35 26.30 -3.03
C LYS A 122 -9.59 25.61 -4.37
N GLU A 123 -8.59 25.65 -5.24
CA GLU A 123 -8.63 25.09 -6.59
C GLU A 123 -7.50 24.07 -6.77
N PRO A 124 -7.71 23.01 -7.56
CA PRO A 124 -6.66 22.05 -7.83
C PRO A 124 -5.58 22.66 -8.74
N ASN A 125 -4.35 22.15 -8.62
CA ASN A 125 -3.26 22.45 -9.51
C ASN A 125 -3.45 21.74 -10.86
N GLN A 126 -3.78 22.51 -11.89
CA GLN A 126 -4.06 21.99 -13.23
C GLN A 126 -2.90 21.19 -13.83
N LYS A 127 -1.65 21.58 -13.57
CA LYS A 127 -0.49 20.85 -14.11
C LYS A 127 -0.37 19.44 -13.56
N GLY A 128 -0.69 19.26 -12.27
CA GLY A 128 -0.80 17.95 -11.65
C GLY A 128 -1.92 17.12 -12.28
N LEU A 129 -3.08 17.74 -12.52
CA LEU A 129 -4.19 17.07 -13.19
C LEU A 129 -3.81 16.59 -14.60
N ASP A 130 -3.16 17.48 -15.37
CA ASP A 130 -2.71 17.22 -16.74
C ASP A 130 -1.65 16.11 -16.80
N PHE A 131 -0.76 16.02 -15.80
CA PHE A 131 0.24 14.95 -15.73
C PHE A 131 -0.43 13.57 -15.66
N TYR A 132 -1.31 13.34 -14.70
CA TYR A 132 -1.98 12.04 -14.59
C TYR A 132 -2.94 11.77 -15.76
N ARG A 133 -3.54 12.81 -16.37
CA ARG A 133 -4.30 12.64 -17.61
C ARG A 133 -3.43 12.02 -18.70
N ARG A 134 -2.21 12.53 -18.91
CA ARG A 134 -1.26 11.97 -19.89
C ARG A 134 -0.84 10.55 -19.54
N VAL A 135 -0.58 10.25 -18.27
CA VAL A 135 -0.27 8.89 -17.80
C VAL A 135 -1.41 7.93 -18.13
N PHE A 136 -2.66 8.28 -17.81
CA PHE A 136 -3.82 7.42 -18.06
C PHE A 136 -4.15 7.29 -19.56
N GLU A 137 -3.94 8.35 -20.35
CA GLU A 137 -4.07 8.30 -21.81
C GLU A 137 -3.02 7.37 -22.43
N GLU A 138 -1.78 7.37 -21.91
CA GLU A 138 -0.74 6.44 -22.35
C GLU A 138 -1.05 4.99 -21.92
N CYS A 139 -1.59 4.75 -20.72
CA CYS A 139 -2.12 3.42 -20.35
C CYS A 139 -3.23 2.97 -21.34
N LYS A 140 -4.19 3.87 -21.63
CA LYS A 140 -5.32 3.60 -22.52
C LYS A 140 -4.87 3.27 -23.95
N LYS A 141 -3.82 3.93 -24.45
CA LYS A 141 -3.21 3.65 -25.77
C LYS A 141 -2.78 2.19 -25.92
N TYR A 142 -2.36 1.54 -24.83
CA TYR A 142 -1.99 0.12 -24.83
C TYR A 142 -3.09 -0.81 -24.29
N GLY A 143 -4.28 -0.29 -23.98
CA GLY A 143 -5.37 -1.08 -23.41
C GLY A 143 -5.10 -1.56 -21.97
N ILE A 144 -4.31 -0.80 -21.21
CA ILE A 144 -4.04 -1.04 -19.80
C ILE A 144 -5.04 -0.23 -18.98
N GLU A 145 -5.86 -0.89 -18.17
CA GLU A 145 -6.80 -0.24 -17.25
C GLU A 145 -6.05 0.31 -16.03
N PRO A 146 -6.17 1.60 -15.67
CA PRO A 146 -5.61 2.09 -14.41
C PRO A 146 -6.41 1.58 -13.19
N LEU A 147 -5.70 1.19 -12.12
CA LEU A 147 -6.24 1.03 -10.77
C LEU A 147 -5.61 2.10 -9.87
N VAL A 148 -6.39 3.09 -9.45
CA VAL A 148 -5.82 4.28 -8.81
C VAL A 148 -6.05 4.29 -7.31
N THR A 149 -4.98 4.36 -6.53
CA THR A 149 -5.03 4.59 -5.08
C THR A 149 -5.04 6.09 -4.78
N ILE A 150 -6.06 6.59 -4.09
CA ILE A 150 -6.23 8.02 -3.84
C ILE A 150 -5.21 8.54 -2.82
N SER A 151 -5.06 7.89 -1.66
CA SER A 151 -4.01 8.20 -0.67
C SER A 151 -3.10 7.00 -0.45
N HIS A 152 -1.80 7.19 -0.69
CA HIS A 152 -0.78 6.16 -0.56
C HIS A 152 0.45 6.70 0.20
N TYR A 153 0.30 6.89 1.51
CA TYR A 153 1.37 7.32 2.43
C TYR A 153 2.02 8.68 2.12
N GLU A 154 1.36 9.55 1.35
CA GLU A 154 1.97 10.77 0.80
C GLU A 154 1.13 12.03 1.02
N ASP A 155 0.44 12.10 2.16
CA ASP A 155 -0.39 13.24 2.54
C ASP A 155 0.42 14.56 2.47
N PRO A 156 -0.21 15.68 2.06
CA PRO A 156 0.44 16.98 2.06
C PRO A 156 0.99 17.34 3.44
N LEU A 157 2.26 17.75 3.48
CA LEU A 157 2.96 18.07 4.73
C LEU A 157 2.23 19.18 5.51
N HIS A 158 1.70 20.19 4.80
CA HIS A 158 0.89 21.27 5.40
C HIS A 158 -0.33 20.75 6.16
N LEU A 159 -1.03 19.73 5.64
CA LEU A 159 -2.16 19.13 6.35
C LEU A 159 -1.70 18.41 7.61
N SER A 160 -0.60 17.66 7.52
CA SER A 160 -0.01 16.96 8.66
C SER A 160 0.37 17.93 9.79
N GLU A 161 0.96 19.08 9.46
CA GLU A 161 1.33 20.13 10.43
C GLU A 161 0.10 20.85 11.01
N LYS A 162 -0.86 21.22 10.15
CA LYS A 162 -2.03 22.01 10.54
C LYS A 162 -3.01 21.22 11.39
N TYR A 163 -3.25 19.97 11.03
CA TYR A 163 -4.27 19.11 11.63
C TYR A 163 -3.69 18.03 12.54
N ASN A 164 -2.36 18.05 12.76
CA ASN A 164 -1.64 17.02 13.50
C ASN A 164 -1.98 15.63 12.94
N ASP A 165 -1.69 15.45 11.64
CA ASP A 165 -2.12 14.30 10.83
C ASP A 165 -3.65 14.23 10.69
N TRP A 166 -4.28 13.08 10.94
CA TRP A 166 -5.72 12.84 10.80
C TRP A 166 -6.48 13.06 12.11
N GLN A 167 -6.03 13.97 12.96
CA GLN A 167 -6.65 14.24 14.26
C GLN A 167 -7.73 15.33 14.22
N ASP A 168 -7.89 16.02 13.09
CA ASP A 168 -8.96 17.01 12.88
C ASP A 168 -10.00 16.48 11.88
N ARG A 169 -11.28 16.67 12.22
CA ARG A 169 -12.42 16.26 11.37
C ARG A 169 -12.42 16.94 10.00
N GLY A 170 -11.81 18.12 9.87
CA GLY A 170 -11.66 18.84 8.60
C GLY A 170 -10.82 18.10 7.56
N MET A 171 -10.02 17.12 7.96
CA MET A 171 -9.30 16.24 7.03
C MET A 171 -10.26 15.44 6.13
N ILE A 172 -11.44 15.09 6.63
CA ILE A 172 -12.50 14.42 5.85
C ILE A 172 -12.85 15.26 4.63
N ASP A 173 -13.10 16.56 4.81
CA ASP A 173 -13.52 17.44 3.73
C ASP A 173 -12.39 17.72 2.74
N CYS A 174 -11.14 17.79 3.21
CA CYS A 174 -9.97 17.93 2.34
C CYS A 174 -9.82 16.70 1.43
N TYR A 175 -9.91 15.50 2.00
CA TYR A 175 -9.83 14.25 1.25
C TYR A 175 -11.00 14.06 0.29
N VAL A 176 -12.24 14.31 0.74
CA VAL A 176 -13.43 14.15 -0.13
C VAL A 176 -13.39 15.12 -1.30
N ARG A 177 -12.91 16.36 -1.10
CA ARG A 177 -12.69 17.33 -2.19
C ARG A 177 -11.64 16.83 -3.18
N TYR A 178 -10.54 16.30 -2.67
CA TYR A 178 -9.49 15.70 -3.47
C TYR A 178 -10.04 14.53 -4.31
N ALA A 179 -10.61 13.50 -3.68
CA ALA A 179 -11.20 12.35 -4.35
C ALA A 179 -12.27 12.74 -5.38
N THR A 180 -13.19 13.65 -5.02
CA THR A 180 -14.24 14.14 -5.92
C THR A 180 -13.67 14.85 -7.15
N THR A 181 -12.58 15.60 -6.99
CA THR A 181 -11.87 16.23 -8.12
C THR A 181 -11.33 15.17 -9.06
N LEU A 182 -10.68 14.12 -8.54
CA LEU A 182 -10.13 13.03 -9.34
C LEU A 182 -11.22 12.27 -10.11
N PHE A 183 -12.32 11.92 -9.44
CA PHE A 183 -13.45 11.25 -10.09
C PHE A 183 -13.99 12.09 -11.25
N LYS A 184 -14.19 13.39 -11.06
CA LYS A 184 -14.66 14.27 -12.15
C LYS A 184 -13.66 14.38 -13.29
N GLU A 185 -12.39 14.57 -12.98
CA GLU A 185 -11.34 14.81 -13.97
C GLU A 185 -11.06 13.57 -14.84
N TYR A 186 -11.02 12.39 -14.21
CA TYR A 186 -10.58 11.15 -14.86
C TYR A 186 -11.73 10.21 -15.22
N LYS A 187 -12.97 10.71 -15.21
CA LYS A 187 -14.13 9.98 -15.72
C LYS A 187 -13.90 9.50 -17.16
N GLY A 188 -14.09 8.21 -17.38
CA GLY A 188 -13.85 7.55 -18.67
C GLY A 188 -12.39 7.24 -19.00
N LEU A 189 -11.45 7.55 -18.10
CA LEU A 189 -10.05 7.14 -18.16
C LEU A 189 -9.67 6.13 -17.08
N VAL A 190 -10.28 6.24 -15.90
CA VAL A 190 -10.05 5.34 -14.76
C VAL A 190 -11.38 4.73 -14.35
N LYS A 191 -11.42 3.42 -14.14
CA LYS A 191 -12.61 2.71 -13.65
C LYS A 191 -12.48 2.25 -12.19
N TYR A 192 -11.29 1.76 -11.82
CA TYR A 192 -11.05 1.15 -10.52
C TYR A 192 -10.27 2.10 -9.61
N TRP A 193 -10.74 2.26 -8.38
CA TRP A 193 -10.17 3.17 -7.39
C TRP A 193 -10.02 2.48 -6.04
N LEU A 194 -8.98 2.85 -5.29
CA LEU A 194 -8.79 2.48 -3.89
C LEU A 194 -8.72 3.75 -3.04
N THR A 195 -9.32 3.74 -1.86
CA THR A 195 -9.39 4.93 -1.01
C THR A 195 -8.08 5.21 -0.27
N PHE A 196 -7.75 4.38 0.73
CA PHE A 196 -6.54 4.52 1.56
C PHE A 196 -5.71 3.25 1.48
N ASN A 197 -4.44 3.39 1.09
CA ASN A 197 -3.50 2.28 1.08
C ASN A 197 -3.29 1.72 2.49
N GLU A 198 -3.38 0.40 2.63
CA GLU A 198 -2.99 -0.36 3.83
C GLU A 198 -3.47 0.29 5.13
N ILE A 199 -4.73 0.72 5.15
CA ILE A 199 -5.30 1.60 6.17
C ILE A 199 -5.18 1.03 7.59
N ASN A 200 -5.19 -0.30 7.72
CA ASN A 200 -5.07 -1.03 8.99
C ASN A 200 -3.69 -0.93 9.65
N THR A 201 -2.66 -0.50 8.93
CA THR A 201 -1.31 -0.29 9.51
C THR A 201 -1.30 0.69 10.67
N ALA A 202 -2.25 1.65 10.69
CA ALA A 202 -2.39 2.63 11.78
C ALA A 202 -2.55 2.00 13.17
N VAL A 203 -3.20 0.84 13.27
CA VAL A 203 -3.36 0.10 14.53
C VAL A 203 -2.44 -1.12 14.60
N MET A 204 -2.26 -1.84 13.48
CA MET A 204 -1.44 -3.06 13.43
C MET A 204 -0.02 -2.80 13.96
N PHE A 205 0.57 -1.66 13.60
CA PHE A 205 1.97 -1.39 13.91
C PHE A 205 2.23 -0.92 15.35
N LEU A 206 1.18 -0.55 16.09
CA LEU A 206 1.31 -0.15 17.49
C LEU A 206 1.86 -1.27 18.38
N ASP A 207 1.46 -2.53 18.11
CA ASP A 207 1.92 -3.70 18.87
C ASP A 207 2.99 -4.52 18.17
N MET A 208 3.12 -4.37 16.84
CA MET A 208 3.93 -5.27 16.02
C MET A 208 5.40 -5.32 16.45
N PHE A 209 5.99 -4.18 16.86
CA PHE A 209 7.42 -4.10 17.18
C PHE A 209 7.72 -4.14 18.69
N GLY A 210 6.82 -4.72 19.48
CA GLY A 210 7.02 -4.91 20.93
C GLY A 210 6.90 -3.62 21.75
N GLY A 211 6.44 -2.52 21.15
CA GLY A 211 5.90 -1.39 21.89
C GLY A 211 4.50 -1.75 22.38
N ASN A 212 4.20 -1.53 23.65
CA ASN A 212 2.82 -1.38 24.07
C ASN A 212 2.49 0.08 23.80
N GLY A 213 1.86 0.38 22.65
CA GLY A 213 1.35 1.72 22.39
C GLY A 213 0.60 2.26 23.62
N THR A 214 0.80 3.52 23.94
CA THR A 214 0.08 4.16 25.04
C THR A 214 -1.41 4.29 24.70
N ASP A 215 -2.27 4.47 25.69
CA ASP A 215 -3.69 4.77 25.46
C ASP A 215 -3.86 5.99 24.54
N GLU A 216 -2.93 6.96 24.57
CA GLU A 216 -2.92 8.11 23.67
C GLU A 216 -2.59 7.71 22.22
N ASP A 217 -1.64 6.80 22.00
CA ASP A 217 -1.31 6.28 20.66
C ASP A 217 -2.51 5.53 20.06
N TYR A 218 -3.19 4.73 20.88
CA TYR A 218 -4.41 4.02 20.47
C TYR A 218 -5.58 4.96 20.19
N GLN A 219 -5.80 5.95 21.05
CA GLN A 219 -6.78 7.00 20.83
C GLN A 219 -6.51 7.72 19.50
N HIS A 220 -5.26 8.10 19.25
CA HIS A 220 -4.84 8.74 18.00
C HIS A 220 -5.17 7.85 16.80
N ALA A 221 -4.70 6.59 16.81
CA ALA A 221 -4.85 5.66 15.70
C ALA A 221 -6.32 5.35 15.37
N TYR A 222 -7.14 5.07 16.38
CA TYR A 222 -8.56 4.79 16.14
C TYR A 222 -9.37 6.03 15.73
N GLN A 223 -9.02 7.23 16.23
CA GLN A 223 -9.65 8.46 15.78
C GLN A 223 -9.30 8.79 14.33
N LYS A 224 -8.03 8.60 13.95
CA LYS A 224 -7.56 8.67 12.56
C LYS A 224 -8.34 7.71 11.66
N LEU A 225 -8.41 6.43 12.05
CA LEU A 225 -9.16 5.43 11.30
C LEU A 225 -10.64 5.82 11.16
N HIS A 226 -11.28 6.32 12.22
CA HIS A 226 -12.68 6.76 12.12
C HIS A 226 -12.87 7.82 11.03
N TYR A 227 -12.06 8.89 11.04
CA TYR A 227 -12.16 9.93 10.02
C TYR A 227 -11.82 9.43 8.62
N GLN A 228 -10.82 8.54 8.48
CA GLN A 228 -10.51 7.92 7.19
C GLN A 228 -11.65 7.01 6.70
N PHE A 229 -12.33 6.27 7.57
CA PHE A 229 -13.50 5.46 7.19
C PHE A 229 -14.65 6.34 6.69
N VAL A 230 -14.95 7.45 7.38
CA VAL A 230 -15.99 8.39 6.95
C VAL A 230 -15.61 9.05 5.63
N ALA A 231 -14.35 9.46 5.46
CA ALA A 231 -13.85 10.04 4.22
C ALA A 231 -13.91 9.04 3.05
N SER A 232 -13.52 7.78 3.30
CA SER A 232 -13.64 6.67 2.35
C SER A 232 -15.10 6.49 1.91
N ALA A 233 -16.02 6.38 2.86
CA ALA A 233 -17.43 6.14 2.58
C ALA A 233 -18.12 7.32 1.84
N ARG A 234 -17.80 8.56 2.22
CA ARG A 234 -18.26 9.75 1.49
C ARG A 234 -17.72 9.80 0.06
N SER A 235 -16.47 9.40 -0.15
CA SER A 235 -15.88 9.32 -1.48
C SER A 235 -16.50 8.22 -2.33
N VAL A 236 -16.85 7.05 -1.76
CA VAL A 236 -17.61 6.01 -2.46
C VAL A 236 -18.94 6.56 -2.97
N LYS A 237 -19.73 7.21 -2.10
CA LYS A 237 -21.02 7.83 -2.46
C LYS A 237 -20.84 8.85 -3.60
N ALA A 238 -19.87 9.77 -3.45
CA ALA A 238 -19.58 10.78 -4.46
C ALA A 238 -19.15 10.15 -5.79
N ALA A 239 -18.35 9.08 -5.76
CA ALA A 239 -17.94 8.37 -6.96
C ALA A 239 -19.15 7.81 -7.73
N HIS A 240 -20.04 7.07 -7.06
CA HIS A 240 -21.21 6.47 -7.71
C HIS A 240 -22.24 7.51 -8.19
N GLU A 241 -22.34 8.66 -7.53
CA GLU A 241 -23.13 9.80 -8.03
C GLU A 241 -22.55 10.39 -9.33
N ILE A 242 -21.21 10.43 -9.45
CA ILE A 242 -20.51 10.93 -10.64
C ILE A 242 -20.56 9.92 -11.78
N ASP A 243 -20.25 8.66 -11.51
CA ASP A 243 -20.32 7.55 -12.47
C ASP A 243 -20.66 6.24 -11.75
N PRO A 244 -21.84 5.65 -12.01
CA PRO A 244 -22.25 4.39 -11.39
C PRO A 244 -21.41 3.18 -11.86
N ASN A 245 -20.52 3.34 -12.85
CA ASN A 245 -19.62 2.28 -13.30
C ASN A 245 -18.28 2.23 -12.55
N TYR A 246 -18.00 3.20 -11.67
CA TYR A 246 -16.82 3.12 -10.83
C TYR A 246 -16.88 1.93 -9.89
N VAL A 247 -15.71 1.34 -9.67
CA VAL A 247 -15.52 0.26 -8.70
C VAL A 247 -14.53 0.76 -7.65
N ILE A 248 -15.02 0.96 -6.44
CA ILE A 248 -14.23 1.52 -5.33
C ILE A 248 -13.89 0.42 -4.34
N GLY A 249 -12.61 0.12 -4.16
CA GLY A 249 -12.12 -0.84 -3.18
C GLY A 249 -11.58 -0.19 -1.91
N ASN A 250 -11.53 -0.98 -0.84
CA ASN A 250 -10.62 -0.70 0.28
C ASN A 250 -9.19 -1.10 -0.12
N MET A 251 -8.20 -0.88 0.75
CA MET A 251 -6.90 -1.51 0.63
C MET A 251 -6.39 -1.89 2.03
N ILE A 252 -6.19 -3.19 2.27
CA ILE A 252 -5.77 -3.75 3.55
C ILE A 252 -4.35 -4.32 3.43
N CYS A 253 -3.48 -4.02 4.40
CA CYS A 253 -2.24 -4.75 4.59
C CYS A 253 -2.58 -6.18 5.05
N GLY A 254 -2.51 -7.13 4.12
CA GLY A 254 -2.89 -8.52 4.36
C GLY A 254 -1.72 -9.31 4.92
N ILE A 255 -1.83 -9.65 6.20
CA ILE A 255 -0.90 -10.56 6.88
C ILE A 255 -1.72 -11.64 7.54
N VAL A 256 -1.31 -12.89 7.33
CA VAL A 256 -1.89 -14.04 8.03
C VAL A 256 -1.17 -14.21 9.35
N ASP A 257 -1.90 -14.09 10.46
CA ASP A 257 -1.41 -14.56 11.75
C ASP A 257 -1.83 -16.03 11.91
N TYR A 258 -0.88 -16.93 12.21
CA TYR A 258 -1.15 -18.29 12.67
C TYR A 258 -0.96 -18.43 14.18
N PRO A 259 -1.71 -19.30 14.87
CA PRO A 259 -1.36 -19.72 16.22
C PRO A 259 -0.16 -20.67 16.18
N LEU A 260 0.83 -20.48 17.06
CA LEU A 260 2.00 -21.37 17.14
C LEU A 260 1.62 -22.80 17.55
N THR A 261 0.64 -22.92 18.44
CA THR A 261 0.24 -24.19 19.02
C THR A 261 -1.29 -24.34 19.03
N PRO A 262 -1.81 -25.58 19.17
CA PRO A 262 -3.24 -25.79 19.39
C PRO A 262 -3.70 -25.44 20.83
N ASP A 263 -2.86 -24.79 21.67
CA ASP A 263 -3.32 -24.29 22.98
C ASP A 263 -4.48 -23.33 22.75
N PRO A 264 -5.66 -23.53 23.39
CA PRO A 264 -6.78 -22.62 23.28
C PRO A 264 -6.43 -21.14 23.53
N LYS A 265 -5.38 -20.85 24.31
CA LYS A 265 -4.88 -19.49 24.50
C LYS A 265 -4.24 -18.91 23.25
N ASP A 266 -3.47 -19.71 22.51
CA ASP A 266 -2.90 -19.31 21.23
C ASP A 266 -4.00 -19.14 20.18
N ILE A 267 -5.03 -19.99 20.19
CA ILE A 267 -6.21 -19.85 19.31
C ILE A 267 -6.95 -18.53 19.58
N LEU A 268 -7.18 -18.18 20.85
CA LEU A 268 -7.85 -16.92 21.22
C LEU A 268 -6.99 -15.70 20.89
N LEU A 269 -5.68 -15.75 21.16
CA LEU A 269 -4.76 -14.68 20.79
C LEU A 269 -4.78 -14.46 19.27
N ASN A 270 -4.71 -15.54 18.50
CA ASN A 270 -4.80 -15.50 17.04
C ASN A 270 -6.10 -14.85 16.57
N PHE A 271 -7.25 -15.29 17.09
CA PHE A 271 -8.53 -14.74 16.72
C PHE A 271 -8.64 -13.24 17.03
N HIS A 272 -8.15 -12.79 18.20
CA HIS A 272 -8.12 -11.38 18.56
C HIS A 272 -7.15 -10.56 17.70
N SER A 273 -6.01 -11.13 17.30
CA SER A 273 -5.09 -10.51 16.35
C SER A 273 -5.76 -10.28 14.99
N TRP A 274 -6.50 -11.27 14.47
CA TRP A 274 -7.30 -11.11 13.25
C TRP A 274 -8.36 -10.01 13.37
N GLU A 275 -9.10 -9.99 14.49
CA GLU A 275 -10.11 -8.97 14.77
C GLU A 275 -9.52 -7.55 14.73
N LYS A 276 -8.39 -7.34 15.41
CA LYS A 276 -7.72 -6.04 15.51
C LYS A 276 -7.02 -5.63 14.21
N ASN A 277 -6.17 -6.51 13.67
CA ASN A 277 -5.21 -6.17 12.62
C ASN A 277 -5.82 -6.20 11.22
N ILE A 278 -6.88 -7.00 10.99
CA ILE A 278 -7.45 -7.21 9.65
C ILE A 278 -8.95 -6.87 9.64
N PHE A 279 -9.75 -7.54 10.48
CA PHE A 279 -11.21 -7.47 10.36
C PHE A 279 -11.78 -6.12 10.75
N TYR A 280 -11.18 -5.37 11.67
CA TYR A 280 -11.71 -4.07 12.08
C TYR A 280 -11.88 -3.11 10.89
N CYS A 281 -10.82 -2.92 10.11
CA CYS A 281 -10.86 -2.03 8.94
C CYS A 281 -11.67 -2.62 7.77
N GLY A 282 -11.59 -3.93 7.57
CA GLY A 282 -12.37 -4.63 6.54
C GLY A 282 -13.87 -4.58 6.82
N ASP A 283 -14.29 -4.86 8.05
CA ASP A 283 -15.70 -4.85 8.46
C ASP A 283 -16.30 -3.46 8.34
N VAL A 284 -15.61 -2.40 8.77
CA VAL A 284 -16.17 -1.04 8.66
C VAL A 284 -16.40 -0.67 7.20
N GLN A 285 -15.45 -0.95 6.30
CA GLN A 285 -15.55 -0.57 4.89
C GLN A 285 -16.48 -1.47 4.06
N CYS A 286 -16.51 -2.78 4.34
CA CYS A 286 -17.31 -3.73 3.55
C CYS A 286 -18.73 -3.91 4.11
N LYS A 287 -18.91 -3.80 5.43
CA LYS A 287 -20.21 -3.97 6.10
C LYS A 287 -20.86 -2.63 6.47
N GLY A 288 -20.13 -1.53 6.36
CA GLY A 288 -20.63 -0.17 6.61
C GLY A 288 -20.94 0.11 8.08
N LYS A 289 -20.36 -0.66 9.00
CA LYS A 289 -20.57 -0.51 10.45
C LYS A 289 -19.41 -1.08 11.25
N TYR A 290 -19.25 -0.56 12.45
CA TYR A 290 -18.31 -1.14 13.42
C TYR A 290 -18.74 -2.55 13.84
N PRO A 291 -17.80 -3.52 13.88
CA PRO A 291 -18.07 -4.86 14.36
C PRO A 291 -18.29 -4.89 15.88
N THR A 292 -18.89 -5.97 16.40
CA THR A 292 -19.20 -6.07 17.84
C THR A 292 -17.95 -6.06 18.72
N PHE A 293 -16.84 -6.63 18.25
CA PHE A 293 -15.56 -6.63 18.97
C PHE A 293 -14.90 -5.25 19.02
N ALA A 294 -15.35 -4.26 18.23
CA ALA A 294 -14.83 -2.89 18.30
C ALA A 294 -14.94 -2.31 19.72
N LYS A 295 -16.01 -2.65 20.44
CA LYS A 295 -16.18 -2.27 21.85
C LYS A 295 -15.00 -2.76 22.70
N ARG A 296 -14.60 -4.04 22.54
CA ARG A 296 -13.46 -4.61 23.28
C ARG A 296 -12.17 -3.86 22.94
N LEU A 297 -11.93 -3.65 21.65
CA LEU A 297 -10.74 -2.93 21.17
C LEU A 297 -10.63 -1.51 21.71
N TRP A 298 -11.77 -0.81 21.87
CA TRP A 298 -11.79 0.54 22.45
C TRP A 298 -11.64 0.51 23.98
N ASP A 299 -12.29 -0.44 24.65
CA ASP A 299 -12.22 -0.61 26.11
C ASP A 299 -10.79 -1.02 26.56
N GLU A 300 -10.02 -1.75 25.74
CA GLU A 300 -8.65 -2.18 26.02
C GLU A 300 -7.68 -1.00 26.28
N HIS A 301 -7.94 0.17 25.67
CA HIS A 301 -7.08 1.36 25.72
C HIS A 301 -7.85 2.66 26.02
N ASN A 302 -9.03 2.56 26.65
CA ASN A 302 -9.86 3.71 27.03
C ASN A 302 -10.16 4.69 25.87
N VAL A 303 -10.37 4.15 24.66
CA VAL A 303 -10.56 4.94 23.45
C VAL A 303 -11.97 5.53 23.40
N HIS A 304 -12.04 6.84 23.15
CA HIS A 304 -13.27 7.60 22.98
C HIS A 304 -13.26 8.32 21.63
N LEU A 305 -14.06 7.81 20.69
CA LEU A 305 -14.11 8.33 19.33
C LEU A 305 -15.18 9.41 19.17
N ASP A 306 -14.84 10.47 18.47
CA ASP A 306 -15.82 11.43 17.93
C ASP A 306 -16.56 10.78 16.76
N ILE A 307 -17.67 10.11 17.04
CA ILE A 307 -18.55 9.47 16.05
C ILE A 307 -19.92 10.15 16.10
N THR A 308 -20.32 10.78 15.00
CA THR A 308 -21.66 11.35 14.85
C THR A 308 -22.64 10.34 14.27
N ASP A 309 -23.94 10.63 14.38
CA ASP A 309 -24.96 9.79 13.71
C ASP A 309 -24.89 9.90 12.19
N GLN A 310 -24.46 11.05 11.66
CA GLN A 310 -24.19 11.20 10.23
C GLN A 310 -23.03 10.31 9.78
N ASP A 311 -21.98 10.18 10.59
CA ASP A 311 -20.85 9.30 10.27
C ASP A 311 -21.33 7.84 10.12
N LYS A 312 -22.18 7.36 11.04
CA LYS A 312 -22.75 6.00 10.94
C LYS A 312 -23.58 5.81 9.67
N GLN A 313 -24.33 6.83 9.26
CA GLN A 313 -25.10 6.79 8.02
C GLN A 313 -24.18 6.78 6.79
N ASP A 314 -23.15 7.64 6.78
CA ASP A 314 -22.18 7.69 5.70
C ASP A 314 -21.48 6.34 5.51
N LEU A 315 -21.04 5.69 6.60
CA LEU A 315 -20.44 4.35 6.56
C LEU A 315 -21.38 3.31 5.95
N LEU A 316 -22.67 3.33 6.32
CA LEU A 316 -23.64 2.35 5.82
C LEU A 316 -23.92 2.52 4.32
N GLU A 317 -23.94 3.77 3.85
CA GLU A 317 -24.24 4.14 2.48
C GLU A 317 -23.01 4.05 1.55
N GLY A 318 -21.80 4.19 2.09
CA GLY A 318 -20.54 4.21 1.34
C GLY A 318 -19.69 2.96 1.51
N LYS A 319 -20.29 1.77 1.37
CA LYS A 319 -19.55 0.50 1.40
C LYS A 319 -18.76 0.31 0.12
N VAL A 320 -17.57 -0.28 0.24
CA VAL A 320 -16.72 -0.59 -0.91
C VAL A 320 -17.33 -1.69 -1.80
N ASP A 321 -17.02 -1.64 -3.10
CA ASP A 321 -17.50 -2.56 -4.14
C ASP A 321 -16.62 -3.81 -4.27
N MET A 322 -15.36 -3.73 -3.83
CA MET A 322 -14.39 -4.83 -3.88
C MET A 322 -13.47 -4.82 -2.66
N TYR A 323 -13.01 -6.00 -2.26
CA TYR A 323 -12.01 -6.16 -1.20
C TYR A 323 -10.62 -6.28 -1.82
N THR A 324 -9.72 -5.33 -1.53
CA THR A 324 -8.35 -5.41 -2.03
C THR A 324 -7.33 -5.40 -0.90
N PHE A 325 -6.21 -6.06 -1.15
CA PHE A 325 -5.17 -6.24 -0.14
C PHE A 325 -3.79 -6.44 -0.77
N SER A 326 -2.77 -6.09 0.01
CA SER A 326 -1.40 -6.57 -0.21
C SER A 326 -1.23 -7.91 0.48
N TYR A 327 -0.36 -8.77 -0.06
CA TYR A 327 0.08 -9.97 0.63
C TYR A 327 1.55 -10.21 0.34
N TYR A 328 2.35 -10.42 1.38
CA TYR A 328 3.77 -10.70 1.24
C TYR A 328 4.23 -11.91 2.06
N MET A 329 3.57 -12.15 3.21
CA MET A 329 4.00 -13.13 4.20
C MET A 329 2.92 -13.42 5.25
N SER A 330 3.25 -14.36 6.13
CA SER A 330 2.53 -14.67 7.36
C SER A 330 3.41 -14.52 8.61
N ASN A 331 2.76 -14.33 9.75
CA ASN A 331 3.33 -14.25 11.09
C ASN A 331 2.80 -15.38 11.97
N VAL A 332 3.42 -15.54 13.15
CA VAL A 332 2.98 -16.50 14.17
C VAL A 332 2.84 -15.81 15.52
N VAL A 333 1.68 -15.99 16.15
CA VAL A 333 1.36 -15.49 17.49
C VAL A 333 1.31 -16.63 18.50
N THR A 334 1.75 -16.33 19.73
CA THR A 334 1.73 -17.30 20.83
C THR A 334 1.75 -16.62 22.18
N THR A 335 1.17 -17.29 23.17
CA THR A 335 1.24 -16.95 24.60
C THR A 335 2.40 -17.64 25.31
N HIS A 336 3.12 -18.52 24.63
CA HIS A 336 4.29 -19.22 25.16
C HIS A 336 5.58 -18.41 24.98
N GLU A 337 6.56 -18.64 25.86
CA GLU A 337 7.90 -18.05 25.68
C GLU A 337 8.57 -18.63 24.43
N VAL A 338 9.03 -17.74 23.55
CA VAL A 338 9.75 -18.09 22.32
C VAL A 338 11.17 -17.52 22.34
N LYS A 339 12.13 -18.39 22.03
CA LYS A 339 13.56 -18.05 21.97
C LYS A 339 13.97 -17.43 20.63
N ASP A 340 13.33 -17.84 19.54
CA ASP A 340 13.60 -17.37 18.18
C ASP A 340 12.45 -16.49 17.68
N LYS A 341 12.70 -15.18 17.61
CA LYS A 341 11.76 -14.19 17.07
C LYS A 341 12.18 -13.76 15.66
N VAL A 342 11.22 -13.32 14.85
CA VAL A 342 11.50 -12.60 13.61
C VAL A 342 11.56 -11.10 13.83
N GLY A 343 12.29 -10.40 12.96
CA GLY A 343 12.35 -8.94 12.92
C GLY A 343 12.52 -8.45 11.48
N GLY A 344 11.75 -7.44 11.12
CA GLY A 344 11.73 -6.77 9.80
C GLY A 344 10.52 -5.82 9.72
N ASN A 345 10.43 -4.95 8.71
CA ASN A 345 9.47 -3.82 8.70
C ASN A 345 7.97 -4.18 8.77
N PHE A 346 7.60 -5.45 8.64
CA PHE A 346 6.24 -5.97 8.83
C PHE A 346 6.27 -7.32 9.58
N ALA A 347 7.45 -7.82 9.96
CA ALA A 347 7.63 -9.19 10.44
C ALA A 347 7.87 -9.17 11.94
N ALA A 348 7.00 -9.86 12.68
CA ALA A 348 7.02 -9.86 14.13
C ALA A 348 6.54 -11.20 14.71
N GLY A 349 6.89 -11.45 15.97
CA GLY A 349 6.47 -12.65 16.70
C GLY A 349 7.42 -13.84 16.55
N ALA A 350 6.87 -15.03 16.73
CA ALA A 350 7.63 -16.28 16.70
C ALA A 350 8.02 -16.65 15.26
N LYS A 351 9.16 -17.32 15.07
CA LYS A 351 9.44 -17.98 13.79
C LYS A 351 8.48 -19.14 13.56
N ASN A 352 7.89 -19.19 12.38
CA ASN A 352 7.19 -20.37 11.89
C ASN A 352 8.26 -21.42 11.50
N PRO A 353 8.33 -22.57 12.18
CA PRO A 353 9.37 -23.57 11.91
C PRO A 353 9.23 -24.25 10.53
N TYR A 354 8.11 -24.04 9.83
CA TYR A 354 7.84 -24.63 8.52
C TYR A 354 8.15 -23.70 7.34
N LEU A 355 8.42 -22.42 7.59
CA LEU A 355 8.58 -21.41 6.54
C LEU A 355 10.04 -20.98 6.36
N LYS A 356 10.35 -20.52 5.14
CA LYS A 356 11.62 -19.86 4.80
C LYS A 356 11.45 -18.36 4.88
N TYR A 357 12.55 -17.64 5.15
CA TYR A 357 12.54 -16.20 5.34
C TYR A 357 13.49 -15.50 4.36
N SER A 358 13.07 -14.35 3.83
CA SER A 358 13.93 -13.47 3.04
C SER A 358 15.01 -12.81 3.90
N GLU A 359 15.98 -12.13 3.27
CA GLU A 359 16.98 -11.30 3.97
C GLU A 359 16.34 -10.20 4.84
N TRP A 360 15.22 -9.61 4.38
CA TRP A 360 14.42 -8.64 5.16
C TRP A 360 13.48 -9.27 6.20
N GLY A 361 13.63 -10.57 6.50
CA GLY A 361 12.87 -11.27 7.54
C GLY A 361 11.42 -11.64 7.17
N TRP A 362 11.03 -11.55 5.89
CA TRP A 362 9.67 -11.88 5.45
C TRP A 362 9.51 -13.37 5.16
N ALA A 363 8.48 -14.00 5.72
CA ALA A 363 8.21 -15.42 5.51
C ALA A 363 7.61 -15.68 4.12
N THR A 364 8.21 -16.57 3.33
CA THR A 364 7.61 -17.02 2.07
C THR A 364 6.52 -18.04 2.38
N ASP A 365 5.25 -17.63 2.25
CA ASP A 365 4.08 -18.46 2.54
C ASP A 365 2.98 -18.32 1.48
N PRO A 366 3.03 -19.10 0.38
CA PRO A 366 1.97 -19.07 -0.62
C PRO A 366 0.66 -19.68 -0.11
N ASP A 367 0.69 -20.62 0.83
CA ASP A 367 -0.51 -21.26 1.35
C ASP A 367 -1.30 -20.30 2.25
N GLY A 368 -0.61 -19.38 2.93
CA GLY A 368 -1.24 -18.25 3.61
C GLY A 368 -1.98 -17.31 2.66
N LEU A 369 -1.54 -17.13 1.41
CA LEU A 369 -2.30 -16.34 0.42
C LEU A 369 -3.62 -17.03 0.06
N GLN A 370 -3.58 -18.34 -0.17
CA GLN A 370 -4.81 -19.12 -0.40
C GLN A 370 -5.76 -19.01 0.80
N TYR A 371 -5.25 -19.24 2.01
CA TYR A 371 -6.02 -19.14 3.25
C TYR A 371 -6.65 -17.74 3.42
N TYR A 372 -5.89 -16.68 3.18
CA TYR A 372 -6.38 -15.31 3.30
C TYR A 372 -7.50 -15.02 2.30
N LEU A 373 -7.34 -15.45 1.05
CA LEU A 373 -8.34 -15.29 -0.01
C LEU A 373 -9.67 -15.96 0.35
N GLU A 374 -9.63 -17.23 0.73
CA GLU A 374 -10.82 -18.00 1.11
C GLU A 374 -11.51 -17.37 2.34
N LEU A 375 -10.74 -17.05 3.38
CA LEU A 375 -11.27 -16.47 4.61
C LEU A 375 -11.92 -15.10 4.39
N MET A 376 -11.30 -14.24 3.58
CA MET A 376 -11.83 -12.90 3.33
C MET A 376 -13.04 -12.95 2.39
N TYR A 377 -13.01 -13.83 1.38
CA TYR A 377 -14.14 -13.99 0.48
C TYR A 377 -15.37 -14.50 1.22
N ASP A 378 -15.26 -15.57 2.01
CA ASP A 378 -16.36 -16.10 2.83
C ASP A 378 -16.90 -15.06 3.84
N ARG A 379 -16.04 -14.14 4.29
CA ARG A 379 -16.43 -13.09 5.25
C ARG A 379 -17.24 -11.96 4.62
N TYR A 380 -16.93 -11.57 3.38
CA TYR A 380 -17.46 -10.35 2.78
C TYR A 380 -18.33 -10.57 1.54
N ASP A 381 -18.15 -11.68 0.82
CA ASP A 381 -18.92 -12.05 -0.38
C ASP A 381 -18.96 -10.92 -1.44
N ILE A 382 -17.81 -10.27 -1.64
CA ILE A 382 -17.59 -9.25 -2.67
C ILE A 382 -16.32 -9.59 -3.48
N PRO A 383 -16.23 -9.16 -4.76
CA PRO A 383 -15.07 -9.43 -5.59
C PRO A 383 -13.76 -8.99 -4.93
N MET A 384 -12.70 -9.76 -5.17
CA MET A 384 -11.39 -9.54 -4.57
C MET A 384 -10.32 -9.21 -5.59
N MET A 385 -9.31 -8.44 -5.18
CA MET A 385 -8.10 -8.22 -5.97
C MET A 385 -6.86 -8.22 -5.08
N VAL A 386 -5.86 -9.01 -5.44
CA VAL A 386 -4.53 -8.92 -4.84
C VAL A 386 -3.82 -7.77 -5.53
N VAL A 387 -3.69 -6.65 -4.81
CA VAL A 387 -3.20 -5.40 -5.40
C VAL A 387 -1.71 -5.16 -5.14
N GLU A 388 -1.09 -6.03 -4.34
CA GLU A 388 0.33 -6.04 -4.04
C GLU A 388 0.77 -7.46 -3.67
N ASN A 389 1.77 -7.99 -4.36
CA ASN A 389 2.54 -9.18 -3.96
C ASN A 389 3.91 -9.09 -4.62
N GLY A 390 4.98 -9.47 -3.91
CA GLY A 390 6.31 -9.41 -4.47
C GLY A 390 7.40 -9.85 -3.50
N LEU A 391 8.60 -10.06 -4.04
CA LEU A 391 9.78 -10.40 -3.27
C LEU A 391 10.83 -9.31 -3.42
N GLY A 392 11.12 -8.62 -2.31
CA GLY A 392 12.25 -7.71 -2.23
C GLY A 392 13.54 -8.49 -2.04
N ALA A 393 14.46 -8.38 -2.99
CA ALA A 393 15.74 -9.07 -2.99
C ALA A 393 16.82 -8.19 -3.63
N VAL A 394 18.09 -8.51 -3.36
CA VAL A 394 19.22 -7.88 -4.05
C VAL A 394 19.36 -8.50 -5.44
N ASP A 395 19.42 -7.67 -6.48
CA ASP A 395 19.76 -8.12 -7.83
C ASP A 395 21.24 -7.85 -8.11
N GLU A 396 21.87 -8.74 -8.86
CA GLU A 396 23.23 -8.60 -9.38
C GLU A 396 23.20 -8.64 -10.91
N ILE A 397 23.96 -7.74 -11.55
CA ILE A 397 24.17 -7.78 -13.00
C ILE A 397 25.23 -8.84 -13.28
N SER A 398 24.85 -9.90 -14.01
CA SER A 398 25.74 -11.00 -14.41
C SER A 398 26.75 -10.58 -15.48
N GLU A 399 27.75 -11.43 -15.74
CA GLU A 399 28.80 -11.18 -16.74
C GLU A 399 28.25 -10.97 -18.17
N ASP A 400 27.07 -11.51 -18.49
CA ASP A 400 26.38 -11.33 -19.77
C ASP A 400 25.54 -10.04 -19.83
N GLY A 401 25.58 -9.22 -18.77
CA GLY A 401 24.90 -7.94 -18.69
C GLY A 401 23.41 -8.04 -18.36
N LYS A 402 22.94 -9.17 -17.82
CA LYS A 402 21.53 -9.39 -17.45
C LYS A 402 21.35 -9.52 -15.94
N ILE A 403 20.11 -9.73 -15.52
CA ILE A 403 19.76 -10.07 -14.14
C ILE A 403 18.97 -11.37 -14.17
N HIS A 404 19.57 -12.42 -13.61
CA HIS A 404 18.98 -13.74 -13.48
C HIS A 404 18.28 -13.85 -12.12
N ASP A 405 16.98 -13.56 -12.08
CA ASP A 405 16.18 -13.43 -10.87
C ASP A 405 15.20 -14.60 -10.65
N ASP A 406 15.70 -15.83 -10.79
CA ASP A 406 14.94 -17.07 -10.57
C ASP A 406 14.26 -17.11 -9.20
N TYR A 407 14.87 -16.56 -8.16
CA TYR A 407 14.29 -16.48 -6.82
C TYR A 407 12.98 -15.67 -6.79
N ARG A 408 12.87 -14.63 -7.61
CA ARG A 408 11.67 -13.79 -7.72
C ARG A 408 10.61 -14.51 -8.54
N ILE A 409 11.01 -15.15 -9.62
CA ILE A 409 10.14 -16.01 -10.44
C ILE A 409 9.55 -17.13 -9.58
N ASP A 410 10.38 -17.84 -8.80
CA ASP A 410 9.95 -18.93 -7.91
C ASP A 410 8.92 -18.47 -6.88
N TYR A 411 9.18 -17.33 -6.23
CA TYR A 411 8.24 -16.74 -5.27
C TYR A 411 6.90 -16.44 -5.92
N LEU A 412 6.88 -15.72 -7.04
CA LEU A 412 5.65 -15.31 -7.71
C LEU A 412 4.90 -16.53 -8.27
N ARG A 413 5.61 -17.51 -8.85
CA ARG A 413 5.03 -18.78 -9.32
C ARG A 413 4.27 -19.50 -8.20
N MET A 414 4.86 -19.59 -7.00
CA MET A 414 4.23 -20.25 -5.86
C MET A 414 2.93 -19.56 -5.43
N HIS A 415 2.91 -18.23 -5.37
CA HIS A 415 1.73 -17.45 -5.00
C HIS A 415 0.66 -17.47 -6.09
N ILE A 416 1.03 -17.43 -7.37
CA ILE A 416 0.08 -17.58 -8.49
C ILE A 416 -0.61 -18.94 -8.45
N LYS A 417 0.12 -20.02 -8.16
CA LYS A 417 -0.49 -21.34 -7.96
C LYS A 417 -1.45 -21.38 -6.77
N ALA A 418 -1.19 -20.62 -5.71
CA ALA A 418 -2.09 -20.51 -4.56
C ALA A 418 -3.38 -19.75 -4.90
N MET A 419 -3.28 -18.65 -5.66
CA MET A 419 -4.45 -17.93 -6.17
C MET A 419 -5.30 -18.82 -7.08
N GLU A 420 -4.68 -19.62 -7.96
CA GLU A 420 -5.42 -20.56 -8.81
C GLU A 420 -6.22 -21.57 -7.97
N ARG A 421 -5.64 -22.07 -6.87
CA ARG A 421 -6.35 -22.96 -5.93
C ARG A 421 -7.55 -22.25 -5.28
N ALA A 422 -7.34 -21.06 -4.72
CA ALA A 422 -8.43 -20.28 -4.12
C ALA A 422 -9.59 -20.01 -5.12
N ILE A 423 -9.27 -19.66 -6.37
CA ILE A 423 -10.28 -19.49 -7.43
C ILE A 423 -11.03 -20.80 -7.69
N ASN A 424 -10.32 -21.93 -7.71
CA ASN A 424 -10.94 -23.25 -7.90
C ASN A 424 -11.85 -23.65 -6.75
N ASP A 425 -11.56 -23.17 -5.55
CA ASP A 425 -12.33 -23.41 -4.33
C ASP A 425 -13.51 -22.42 -4.19
N GLY A 426 -13.62 -21.42 -5.07
CA GLY A 426 -14.82 -20.59 -5.24
C GLY A 426 -14.62 -19.09 -5.01
N VAL A 427 -13.39 -18.64 -4.72
CA VAL A 427 -13.09 -17.22 -4.52
C VAL A 427 -13.26 -16.41 -5.81
N ASP A 428 -14.03 -15.32 -5.76
CA ASP A 428 -14.14 -14.36 -6.88
C ASP A 428 -12.95 -13.39 -6.90
N LEU A 429 -11.78 -13.91 -7.30
CA LEU A 429 -10.58 -13.11 -7.51
C LEU A 429 -10.54 -12.58 -8.95
N ILE A 430 -10.62 -11.26 -9.11
CA ILE A 430 -10.74 -10.60 -10.42
C ILE A 430 -9.42 -10.07 -10.99
N GLY A 431 -8.37 -9.99 -10.19
CA GLY A 431 -7.08 -9.44 -10.63
C GLY A 431 -5.91 -9.70 -9.68
N TYR A 432 -4.72 -9.43 -10.22
CA TYR A 432 -3.43 -9.56 -9.53
C TYR A 432 -2.43 -8.54 -10.07
N THR A 433 -1.90 -7.69 -9.19
CA THR A 433 -0.82 -6.76 -9.52
C THR A 433 0.40 -6.97 -8.64
N THR A 434 1.54 -7.25 -9.26
CA THR A 434 2.80 -7.40 -8.52
C THR A 434 3.34 -6.06 -8.04
N TRP A 435 3.81 -6.02 -6.80
CA TRP A 435 4.38 -4.80 -6.24
C TRP A 435 5.71 -4.44 -6.88
N GLY A 436 5.92 -3.14 -7.11
CA GLY A 436 7.16 -2.61 -7.63
C GLY A 436 7.55 -3.28 -8.93
N CYS A 437 6.60 -3.41 -9.88
CA CYS A 437 6.80 -4.10 -11.16
C CYS A 437 7.94 -3.52 -12.01
N ILE A 438 8.33 -2.27 -11.72
CA ILE A 438 9.60 -1.65 -12.06
C ILE A 438 10.32 -1.32 -10.74
N ASP A 439 11.63 -1.46 -10.71
CA ASP A 439 12.42 -1.13 -9.52
C ASP A 439 12.11 0.29 -9.04
N LEU A 440 12.00 0.45 -7.73
CA LEU A 440 11.53 1.68 -7.10
C LEU A 440 12.15 1.86 -5.72
N VAL A 441 12.02 3.06 -5.15
CA VAL A 441 12.47 3.33 -3.79
C VAL A 441 11.58 2.57 -2.81
N SER A 442 12.13 1.59 -2.09
CA SER A 442 11.34 0.80 -1.14
C SER A 442 10.73 1.66 -0.02
N ALA A 443 9.49 1.34 0.40
CA ALA A 443 8.78 2.13 1.39
C ALA A 443 9.50 2.16 2.75
N GLY A 444 9.70 0.98 3.34
CA GLY A 444 10.15 0.87 4.72
C GLY A 444 11.62 1.24 4.97
N THR A 445 12.54 1.04 4.02
CA THR A 445 13.96 1.43 4.19
C THR A 445 14.41 2.56 3.27
N GLY A 446 13.65 2.91 2.22
CA GLY A 446 14.07 3.95 1.28
C GLY A 446 15.22 3.53 0.36
N GLN A 447 15.48 2.22 0.27
CA GLN A 447 16.56 1.65 -0.52
C GLN A 447 16.10 1.31 -1.94
N MET A 448 17.00 1.46 -2.90
CA MET A 448 16.92 0.90 -4.26
C MET A 448 17.47 -0.54 -4.31
N SER A 449 18.40 -0.91 -3.43
CA SER A 449 19.01 -2.24 -3.36
C SER A 449 18.01 -3.36 -3.03
N LYS A 450 16.90 -3.01 -2.35
CA LYS A 450 15.75 -3.90 -2.17
C LYS A 450 14.83 -3.84 -3.40
N ARG A 451 15.14 -4.66 -4.42
CA ARG A 451 14.49 -4.64 -5.73
C ARG A 451 13.33 -5.62 -5.82
N TYR A 452 12.28 -5.21 -6.53
CA TYR A 452 11.05 -5.99 -6.76
C TYR A 452 10.74 -6.21 -8.24
N GLY A 453 11.28 -5.36 -9.11
CA GLY A 453 10.76 -5.21 -10.47
C GLY A 453 11.05 -6.35 -11.38
N PHE A 454 10.24 -6.44 -12.42
CA PHE A 454 10.57 -7.12 -13.67
C PHE A 454 11.51 -6.27 -14.53
N ILE A 455 11.52 -4.96 -14.27
CA ILE A 455 12.33 -3.96 -14.95
C ILE A 455 13.32 -3.41 -13.93
N TYR A 456 14.60 -3.63 -14.18
CA TYR A 456 15.69 -3.02 -13.43
C TYR A 456 15.80 -1.54 -13.77
N VAL A 457 16.12 -0.72 -12.77
CA VAL A 457 16.50 0.68 -12.95
C VAL A 457 17.92 0.88 -12.41
N ASP A 458 18.80 1.43 -13.24
CA ASP A 458 20.18 1.75 -12.85
C ASP A 458 20.22 2.93 -11.89
N ARG A 459 20.06 2.62 -10.61
CA ARG A 459 20.16 3.53 -9.47
C ARG A 459 20.53 2.78 -8.21
N ASP A 460 21.46 3.32 -7.43
CA ASP A 460 21.88 2.79 -6.13
C ASP A 460 21.22 3.51 -4.93
N ASP A 461 21.52 3.03 -3.72
CA ASP A 461 20.99 3.58 -2.46
C ASP A 461 21.48 5.02 -2.16
N ASN A 462 22.49 5.52 -2.89
CA ASN A 462 23.02 6.87 -2.77
C ASN A 462 22.55 7.79 -3.91
N GLY A 463 21.64 7.31 -4.76
CA GLY A 463 21.10 8.07 -5.89
C GLY A 463 22.03 8.16 -7.10
N LYS A 464 23.06 7.31 -7.20
CA LYS A 464 23.93 7.23 -8.37
C LYS A 464 23.42 6.20 -9.36
N GLY A 465 23.54 6.49 -10.64
CA GLY A 465 23.15 5.61 -11.75
C GLY A 465 22.59 6.41 -12.91
N THR A 466 22.42 5.78 -14.07
CA THR A 466 21.92 6.44 -15.30
C THR A 466 20.40 6.58 -15.34
N LEU A 467 19.68 5.89 -14.45
CA LEU A 467 18.24 5.67 -14.50
C LEU A 467 17.77 4.87 -15.73
N GLU A 468 18.68 4.22 -16.46
CA GLU A 468 18.29 3.36 -17.58
C GLU A 468 17.48 2.16 -17.09
N ARG A 469 16.48 1.78 -17.90
CA ARG A 469 15.62 0.62 -17.66
C ARG A 469 16.15 -0.59 -18.41
N MET A 470 16.14 -1.75 -17.76
CA MET A 470 16.55 -3.02 -18.36
C MET A 470 15.59 -4.15 -17.95
N PRO A 471 15.07 -4.96 -18.90
CA PRO A 471 14.26 -6.12 -18.54
C PRO A 471 15.11 -7.18 -17.83
N LYS A 472 14.60 -7.73 -16.74
CA LYS A 472 15.16 -8.91 -16.06
C LYS A 472 14.62 -10.20 -16.69
N ASP A 473 15.11 -11.37 -16.29
CA ASP A 473 14.55 -12.63 -16.77
C ASP A 473 13.06 -12.78 -16.41
N SER A 474 12.69 -12.33 -15.21
CA SER A 474 11.31 -12.30 -14.74
C SER A 474 10.35 -11.46 -15.60
N PHE A 475 10.84 -10.50 -16.39
CA PHE A 475 10.05 -9.75 -17.38
C PHE A 475 9.45 -10.67 -18.43
N TYR A 476 10.29 -11.51 -19.04
CA TYR A 476 9.88 -12.44 -20.09
C TYR A 476 9.04 -13.57 -19.52
N TRP A 477 9.36 -14.02 -18.30
CA TRP A 477 8.53 -14.98 -17.59
C TRP A 477 7.12 -14.44 -17.32
N TYR A 478 6.98 -13.24 -16.75
CA TYR A 478 5.66 -12.69 -16.41
C TYR A 478 4.83 -12.36 -17.66
N LYS A 479 5.49 -11.95 -18.75
CA LYS A 479 4.86 -11.87 -20.07
C LYS A 479 4.19 -13.19 -20.47
N LYS A 480 4.92 -14.29 -20.35
CA LYS A 480 4.43 -15.64 -20.66
C LYS A 480 3.30 -16.07 -19.72
N VAL A 481 3.36 -15.71 -18.44
CA VAL A 481 2.26 -15.91 -17.47
C VAL A 481 0.99 -15.22 -17.97
N ILE A 482 1.09 -13.95 -18.38
CA ILE A 482 -0.07 -13.17 -18.83
C ILE A 482 -0.63 -13.71 -20.15
N GLU A 483 0.22 -14.00 -21.13
CA GLU A 483 -0.19 -14.55 -22.44
C GLU A 483 -0.90 -15.91 -22.31
N SER A 484 -0.47 -16.72 -21.35
CA SER A 484 -1.08 -18.02 -21.05
C SER A 484 -2.28 -17.94 -20.08
N ASN A 485 -2.58 -16.74 -19.56
CA ASN A 485 -3.54 -16.49 -18.49
C ASN A 485 -3.30 -17.39 -17.26
N GLY A 486 -2.06 -17.45 -16.80
CA GLY A 486 -1.61 -18.20 -15.63
C GLY A 486 -1.45 -19.70 -15.84
N LYS A 487 -1.60 -20.22 -17.07
CA LYS A 487 -1.49 -21.67 -17.35
C LYS A 487 -0.05 -22.14 -17.54
N ASP A 488 0.83 -21.26 -17.96
CA ASP A 488 2.23 -21.57 -18.20
C ASP A 488 3.09 -20.67 -17.32
N LEU A 489 3.70 -21.29 -16.32
CA LEU A 489 4.51 -20.62 -15.30
C LEU A 489 5.97 -21.06 -15.34
N ASP A 490 6.39 -21.86 -16.33
CA ASP A 490 7.74 -22.46 -16.39
C ASP A 490 8.62 -21.90 -17.51
#